data_AF-A0A949RLL9-F1
#
_entry.id   AF-A0A949RLL9-F1
#
_cell.length_a   1.000
_cell.length_b   1.000
_cell.length_c   1.000
_cell.angle_alpha   90.00
_cell.angle_beta   90.00
_cell.angle_gamma   90.00
#
_symmetry.space_group_name_H-M   'P 1'
#
loop_
_entity.id
_entity.type
_entity.pdbx_description
1 polymer ?
#
loop_
_entity_poly.entity_id
_entity_poly.type
_entity_poly.pdbx_seq_one_letter_code
_entity_poly.pdbx_strand_id
1 'polypeptide(L)'
;MGLAVGFAFLLTSAYYRVNSPLVMSEAANAFLNSLTPAQRAKASFDFKDQERFFWHFVPDNNIQQTLHRGRKGLTLLEMTPPQKHLAHALLSAGLSQRGYIKAVSIMSLEDVLRLLEKDDGVRRNPERYYFSVFGAPSEKGVWGYRVEGHHVSLHFTVVDGKVAGSPEFLGSNPALVLEGPRKGMRVLAHEEDYGRAVLMSLTPDQKKVAIVDPTAYKDILTGPSRVAALHGQPSGLEVSKMNAKQRALLDTLLDEYCHNVPEQAAQARRELIRKAGNNIHFAWAGVEQKGGPHYYRVQAPTFLIEYDNTQNEANHIHSVWREMGNDWGEDLLKEHYAASHHAR
;
A
#
# COMPACT_ATOMS: atom_id res chain seq x y z
N MET A 1 -45.19 1.19 38.65
CA MET A 1 -43.76 1.14 39.04
C MET A 1 -43.14 0.00 38.23
N GLY A 2 -42.34 0.18 37.18
CA GLY A 2 -41.52 1.32 36.77
C GLY A 2 -40.04 0.92 36.84
N LEU A 3 -39.41 0.78 35.66
CA LEU A 3 -37.97 0.70 35.36
C LEU A 3 -37.22 -0.63 35.58
N ALA A 4 -36.89 -1.30 34.47
CA ALA A 4 -35.63 -2.05 34.30
C ALA A 4 -35.32 -2.33 32.81
N VAL A 5 -35.24 -1.30 31.97
CA VAL A 5 -34.62 -1.42 30.63
C VAL A 5 -33.89 -0.13 30.34
N GLY A 6 -32.58 -0.09 30.55
CA GLY A 6 -31.83 1.16 30.31
C GLY A 6 -30.34 1.14 30.58
N PHE A 7 -29.68 -0.02 30.62
CA PHE A 7 -28.23 -0.05 30.89
C PHE A 7 -27.39 -0.88 29.90
N ALA A 8 -27.99 -1.48 28.87
CA ALA A 8 -27.25 -2.26 27.87
C ALA A 8 -26.94 -1.51 26.57
N PHE A 9 -27.45 -0.28 26.37
CA PHE A 9 -27.33 0.46 25.11
C PHE A 9 -26.30 1.60 25.10
N LEU A 10 -25.55 1.81 26.19
CA LEU A 10 -24.60 2.92 26.31
C LEU A 10 -23.11 2.51 26.25
N LEU A 11 -22.79 1.22 26.07
CA LEU A 11 -21.41 0.75 25.93
C LEU A 11 -21.02 0.38 24.49
N THR A 12 -21.94 0.50 23.52
CA THR A 12 -21.67 0.25 22.09
C THR A 12 -21.64 1.53 21.24
N SER A 13 -22.00 2.68 21.82
CA SER A 13 -22.03 3.98 21.13
C SER A 13 -20.74 4.81 21.31
N ALA A 14 -19.73 4.29 22.00
CA ALA A 14 -18.47 4.95 22.28
C ALA A 14 -17.24 4.12 21.89
N TYR A 15 -17.38 3.16 20.97
CA TYR A 15 -16.29 2.88 20.05
C TYR A 15 -16.13 4.15 19.21
N TYR A 16 -15.36 5.10 19.72
CA TYR A 16 -14.87 6.22 18.95
C TYR A 16 -14.41 5.63 17.62
N ARG A 17 -15.11 5.97 16.52
CA ARG A 17 -14.52 5.87 15.20
C ARG A 17 -13.29 6.75 15.31
N VAL A 18 -12.13 6.14 15.52
CA VAL A 18 -10.87 6.85 15.52
C VAL A 18 -10.84 7.60 14.20
N ASN A 19 -10.92 8.92 14.27
CA ASN A 19 -10.97 9.76 13.10
C ASN A 19 -9.57 9.73 12.49
N SER A 20 -9.35 8.88 11.48
CA SER A 20 -8.04 8.68 10.85
C SER A 20 -7.32 10.00 10.52
N PRO A 21 -7.98 11.04 9.96
CA PRO A 21 -7.38 12.36 9.76
C PRO A 21 -6.80 12.99 11.04
N LEU A 22 -7.50 12.88 12.17
CA LEU A 22 -7.04 13.44 13.45
C LEU A 22 -5.77 12.72 13.92
N VAL A 23 -5.81 11.37 13.96
CA VAL A 23 -4.65 10.57 14.39
C VAL A 23 -3.44 10.77 13.48
N MET A 24 -3.65 10.81 12.16
CA MET A 24 -2.60 11.14 11.21
C MET A 24 -2.01 12.52 11.47
N SER A 25 -2.87 13.53 11.71
CA SER A 25 -2.43 14.91 11.93
C SER A 25 -1.66 15.05 13.25
N GLU A 26 -2.13 14.42 14.32
CA GLU A 26 -1.45 14.42 15.62
C GLU A 26 -0.09 13.71 15.54
N ALA A 27 -0.03 12.54 14.91
CA ALA A 27 1.21 11.80 14.72
C ALA A 27 2.22 12.59 13.86
N ALA A 28 1.76 13.22 12.78
CA ALA A 28 2.61 14.04 11.91
C ALA A 28 3.13 15.27 12.64
N ASN A 29 2.28 15.97 13.41
CA ASN A 29 2.70 17.11 14.21
C ASN A 29 3.68 16.71 15.32
N ALA A 30 3.44 15.60 16.02
CA ALA A 30 4.36 15.08 17.03
C ALA A 30 5.72 14.73 16.42
N PHE A 31 5.73 14.05 15.27
CA PHE A 31 6.94 13.76 14.52
C PHE A 31 7.68 15.05 14.15
N LEU A 32 7.04 15.99 13.44
CA LEU A 32 7.68 17.24 12.99
C LEU A 32 8.18 18.13 14.13
N ASN A 33 7.49 18.15 15.27
CA ASN A 33 7.89 18.95 16.44
C ASN A 33 9.07 18.33 17.21
N SER A 34 9.33 17.04 17.03
CA SER A 34 10.51 16.37 17.61
C SER A 34 11.80 16.61 16.83
N LEU A 35 11.70 17.13 15.61
CA LEU A 35 12.83 17.30 14.69
C LEU A 35 13.61 18.57 14.98
N THR A 36 14.93 18.51 14.82
CA THR A 36 15.76 19.71 14.71
C THR A 36 15.38 20.52 13.46
N PRO A 37 15.69 21.82 13.38
CA PRO A 37 15.41 22.62 12.17
C PRO A 37 15.97 22.01 10.88
N ALA A 38 17.18 21.44 10.92
CA ALA A 38 17.81 20.78 9.78
C ALA A 38 17.09 19.49 9.36
N GLN A 39 16.68 18.66 10.32
CA GLN A 39 15.89 17.45 10.06
C GLN A 39 14.50 17.81 9.52
N ARG A 40 13.84 18.82 10.09
CA ARG A 40 12.54 19.30 9.64
C ARG A 40 12.58 19.82 8.21
N ALA A 41 13.66 20.49 7.81
CA ALA A 41 13.87 20.94 6.43
C ALA A 41 14.01 19.78 5.42
N LYS A 42 14.47 18.60 5.85
CA LYS A 42 14.51 17.38 5.01
C LYS A 42 13.16 16.68 4.93
N ALA A 43 12.37 16.76 6.00
CA ALA A 43 11.08 16.07 6.12
C ALA A 43 9.88 16.87 5.61
N SER A 44 9.97 18.19 5.49
CA SER A 44 8.81 19.06 5.20
C SER A 44 8.88 19.66 3.80
N PHE A 45 7.76 19.58 3.07
CA PHE A 45 7.62 20.05 1.70
C PHE A 45 6.34 20.89 1.56
N ASP A 46 6.28 21.74 0.54
CA ASP A 46 5.01 22.34 0.12
C ASP A 46 4.06 21.25 -0.41
N PHE A 47 2.75 21.41 -0.22
CA PHE A 47 1.78 20.42 -0.69
C PHE A 47 1.81 20.22 -2.22
N LYS A 48 2.14 21.28 -2.97
CA LYS A 48 2.22 21.28 -4.44
C LYS A 48 3.58 20.80 -4.96
N ASP A 49 4.53 20.49 -4.09
CA ASP A 49 5.85 20.00 -4.49
C ASP A 49 5.70 18.73 -5.33
N GLN A 50 6.40 18.67 -6.47
CA GLN A 50 6.37 17.52 -7.36
C GLN A 50 6.94 16.26 -6.71
N GLU A 51 7.75 16.43 -5.66
CA GLU A 51 8.24 15.33 -4.84
C GLU A 51 7.10 14.46 -4.34
N ARG A 52 5.89 15.00 -4.09
CA ARG A 52 4.71 14.22 -3.64
C ARG A 52 4.38 13.02 -4.54
N PHE A 53 4.70 13.12 -5.84
CA PHE A 53 4.44 12.10 -6.85
C PHE A 53 5.65 11.24 -7.21
N PHE A 54 6.84 11.55 -6.68
CA PHE A 54 8.07 10.82 -6.95
C PHE A 54 8.18 9.64 -6.00
N TRP A 55 7.85 8.44 -6.46
CA TRP A 55 7.87 7.23 -5.63
C TRP A 55 8.64 6.11 -6.30
N HIS A 56 9.32 5.28 -5.53
CA HIS A 56 9.98 4.09 -6.06
C HIS A 56 10.19 3.03 -4.97
N PHE A 57 10.18 1.76 -5.37
CA PHE A 57 10.35 0.61 -4.48
C PHE A 57 11.72 -0.09 -4.58
N VAL A 58 12.67 0.45 -5.35
CA VAL A 58 14.03 -0.13 -5.50
C VAL A 58 15.03 0.51 -4.53
N PRO A 59 16.21 -0.05 -4.27
CA PRO A 59 17.21 0.60 -3.43
C PRO A 59 17.61 1.99 -3.96
N ASP A 60 17.94 2.94 -3.07
CA ASP A 60 18.22 4.34 -3.47
C ASP A 60 19.39 4.48 -4.47
N ASN A 61 20.41 3.62 -4.36
CA ASN A 61 21.51 3.56 -5.32
C ASN A 61 21.03 3.21 -6.74
N ASN A 62 20.00 2.37 -6.90
CA ASN A 62 19.45 2.07 -8.22
C ASN A 62 18.76 3.31 -8.80
N ILE A 63 18.04 4.08 -7.98
CA ILE A 63 17.40 5.33 -8.41
C ILE A 63 18.47 6.35 -8.84
N GLN A 64 19.54 6.50 -8.07
CA GLN A 64 20.64 7.40 -8.41
C GLN A 64 21.31 6.99 -9.74
N GLN A 65 21.48 5.70 -9.98
CA GLN A 65 22.07 5.17 -11.21
C GLN A 65 21.16 5.38 -12.43
N THR A 66 19.85 5.17 -12.30
CA THR A 66 18.91 5.19 -13.44
C THR A 66 18.27 6.55 -13.70
N LEU A 67 18.07 7.35 -12.66
CA LEU A 67 17.36 8.64 -12.73
C LEU A 67 18.25 9.84 -12.36
N HIS A 68 19.51 9.60 -12.00
CA HIS A 68 20.48 10.65 -11.62
C HIS A 68 20.01 11.56 -10.47
N ARG A 69 19.22 11.00 -9.55
CA ARG A 69 18.74 11.64 -8.32
C ARG A 69 18.47 10.61 -7.22
N GLY A 70 18.47 11.04 -5.96
CA GLY A 70 18.06 10.22 -4.82
C GLY A 70 16.63 10.50 -4.36
N ARG A 71 16.14 9.68 -3.42
CA ARG A 71 14.94 9.98 -2.64
C ARG A 71 15.16 11.20 -1.75
N LYS A 72 14.09 11.96 -1.55
CA LYS A 72 14.02 13.04 -0.55
C LYS A 72 13.18 12.60 0.65
N GLY A 73 13.40 13.26 1.77
CA GLY A 73 12.79 12.93 3.06
C GLY A 73 13.85 12.77 4.14
N LEU A 74 13.41 12.70 5.39
CA LEU A 74 14.29 12.38 6.51
C LEU A 74 14.34 10.86 6.71
N THR A 75 15.55 10.28 6.73
CA THR A 75 15.69 8.83 6.95
C THR A 75 15.62 8.47 8.44
N LEU A 76 15.14 7.26 8.77
CA LEU A 76 15.25 6.75 10.15
C LEU A 76 16.70 6.74 10.64
N LEU A 77 17.66 6.48 9.75
CA LEU A 77 19.10 6.49 10.06
C LEU A 77 19.58 7.82 10.66
N GLU A 78 18.95 8.93 10.26
CA GLU A 78 19.27 10.29 10.73
C GLU A 78 18.50 10.70 12.00
N MET A 79 17.66 9.82 12.54
CA MET A 79 16.78 10.12 13.67
C MET A 79 17.36 9.59 15.00
N THR A 80 17.11 10.31 16.09
CA THR A 80 17.34 9.81 17.45
C THR A 80 16.29 8.73 17.82
N PRO A 81 16.51 7.90 18.87
CA PRO A 81 15.54 6.87 19.25
C PRO A 81 14.11 7.42 19.54
N PRO A 82 13.93 8.56 20.23
CA PRO A 82 12.60 9.16 20.38
C PRO A 82 11.96 9.60 19.05
N GLN A 83 12.76 10.14 18.12
CA GLN A 83 12.28 10.54 16.79
C GLN A 83 11.87 9.32 15.95
N LYS A 84 12.64 8.22 16.01
CA LYS A 84 12.29 6.94 15.36
C LYS A 84 10.95 6.42 15.88
N HIS A 85 10.70 6.49 17.19
CA HIS A 85 9.43 6.09 17.77
C HIS A 85 8.26 6.90 17.20
N LEU A 86 8.40 8.22 17.07
CA LEU A 86 7.38 9.10 16.49
C LEU A 86 7.22 8.91 14.97
N ALA A 87 8.28 8.58 14.24
CA ALA A 87 8.19 8.21 12.84
C ALA A 87 7.40 6.91 12.66
N HIS A 88 7.64 5.90 13.50
CA HIS A 88 6.83 4.67 13.53
C HIS A 88 5.37 4.93 13.92
N ALA A 89 5.11 5.88 14.83
CA ALA A 89 3.74 6.30 15.15
C ALA A 89 3.04 6.93 13.92
N LEU A 90 3.74 7.77 13.14
CA LEU A 90 3.22 8.33 11.89
C LEU A 90 2.96 7.24 10.82
N LEU A 91 3.87 6.28 10.68
CA LEU A 91 3.66 5.11 9.80
C LEU A 91 2.42 4.31 10.24
N SER A 92 2.30 4.03 11.54
CA SER A 92 1.15 3.32 12.10
C SER A 92 -0.16 4.09 11.97
N ALA A 93 -0.15 5.42 11.99
CA ALA A 93 -1.36 6.23 11.81
C ALA A 93 -1.99 6.07 10.43
N GLY A 94 -1.19 5.69 9.43
CA GLY A 94 -1.63 5.45 8.05
C GLY A 94 -1.99 4.02 7.72
N LEU A 95 -1.83 3.09 8.66
CA LEU A 95 -1.99 1.67 8.42
C LEU A 95 -2.93 1.05 9.46
N SER A 96 -3.54 -0.07 9.11
CA SER A 96 -4.10 -0.95 10.13
C SER A 96 -2.95 -1.63 10.91
N GLN A 97 -3.27 -2.30 12.01
CA GLN A 97 -2.30 -3.16 12.71
C GLN A 97 -1.62 -4.15 11.74
N ARG A 98 -2.40 -4.73 10.83
CA ARG A 98 -1.91 -5.68 9.83
C ARG A 98 -0.98 -5.02 8.81
N GLY A 99 -1.38 -3.88 8.25
CA GLY A 99 -0.56 -3.13 7.31
C GLY A 99 0.75 -2.68 7.95
N TYR A 100 0.70 -2.22 9.20
CA TYR A 100 1.89 -1.83 9.95
C TYR A 100 2.84 -3.00 10.16
N ILE A 101 2.33 -4.17 10.59
CA ILE A 101 3.15 -5.39 10.75
C ILE A 101 3.81 -5.78 9.42
N LYS A 102 3.09 -5.73 8.29
CA LYS A 102 3.68 -5.97 6.97
C LYS A 102 4.80 -4.98 6.69
N ALA A 103 4.53 -3.68 6.80
CA ALA A 103 5.50 -2.64 6.50
C ALA A 103 6.79 -2.80 7.32
N VAL A 104 6.70 -2.93 8.65
CA VAL A 104 7.91 -3.09 9.48
C VAL A 104 8.60 -4.45 9.29
N SER A 105 7.84 -5.50 8.95
CA SER A 105 8.42 -6.79 8.59
C SER A 105 9.22 -6.71 7.31
N ILE A 106 8.71 -6.03 6.27
CA ILE A 106 9.42 -5.75 5.02
C ILE A 106 10.67 -4.92 5.30
N MET A 107 10.56 -3.85 6.09
CA MET A 107 11.70 -3.03 6.50
C MET A 107 12.80 -3.87 7.15
N SER A 108 12.41 -4.82 7.99
CA SER A 108 13.33 -5.71 8.67
C SER A 108 14.00 -6.74 7.75
N LEU A 109 13.46 -7.03 6.56
CA LEU A 109 14.08 -7.94 5.60
C LEU A 109 15.39 -7.39 5.03
N GLU A 110 15.65 -6.08 5.14
CA GLU A 110 16.96 -5.51 4.81
C GLU A 110 18.10 -6.20 5.55
N ASP A 111 17.91 -6.62 6.81
CA ASP A 111 18.93 -7.38 7.53
C ASP A 111 19.14 -8.79 6.97
N VAL A 112 18.07 -9.42 6.48
CA VAL A 112 18.16 -10.72 5.82
C VAL A 112 18.92 -10.57 4.51
N LEU A 113 18.56 -9.59 3.69
CA LEU A 113 19.26 -9.27 2.44
C LEU A 113 20.71 -8.88 2.67
N ARG A 114 21.01 -8.14 3.74
CA ARG A 114 22.39 -7.78 4.11
C ARG A 114 23.26 -9.03 4.28
N LEU A 115 22.73 -10.05 4.97
CA LEU A 115 23.45 -11.31 5.18
C LEU A 115 23.55 -12.13 3.87
N LEU A 116 22.45 -12.28 3.14
CA LEU A 116 22.40 -13.07 1.90
C LEU A 116 23.31 -12.50 0.81
N GLU A 117 23.34 -11.17 0.68
CA GLU A 117 24.12 -10.47 -0.35
C GLU A 117 25.54 -10.12 0.11
N LYS A 118 25.90 -10.44 1.36
CA LYS A 118 27.18 -10.04 1.99
C LYS A 118 27.41 -8.52 1.90
N ASP A 119 26.34 -7.75 2.06
CA ASP A 119 26.36 -6.29 2.02
C ASP A 119 26.97 -5.72 3.31
N ASP A 120 27.66 -4.59 3.21
CA ASP A 120 28.31 -3.91 4.33
C ASP A 120 27.33 -3.20 5.28
N GLY A 121 26.03 -3.19 4.93
CA GLY A 121 24.97 -2.55 5.71
C GLY A 121 24.79 -1.07 5.41
N VAL A 122 25.54 -0.53 4.44
CA VAL A 122 25.31 0.82 3.92
C VAL A 122 24.08 0.82 3.02
N ARG A 123 23.97 -0.14 2.09
CA ARG A 123 22.85 -0.22 1.16
C ARG A 123 21.68 -1.00 1.75
N ARG A 124 21.95 -2.19 2.31
CA ARG A 124 20.95 -3.04 2.98
C ARG A 124 20.81 -2.64 4.43
N ASN A 125 19.89 -1.71 4.70
CA ASN A 125 19.76 -1.11 6.02
C ASN A 125 18.28 -0.87 6.39
N PRO A 126 17.78 -1.49 7.47
CA PRO A 126 16.39 -1.30 7.93
C PRO A 126 16.03 0.15 8.30
N GLU A 127 17.01 1.03 8.45
CA GLU A 127 16.82 2.44 8.80
C GLU A 127 16.90 3.39 7.58
N ARG A 128 17.06 2.86 6.35
CA ARG A 128 17.04 3.64 5.11
C ARG A 128 15.63 3.85 4.53
N TYR A 129 14.68 4.13 5.41
CA TYR A 129 13.30 4.49 5.07
C TYR A 129 13.06 5.97 5.33
N TYR A 130 12.45 6.64 4.38
CA TYR A 130 12.31 8.09 4.27
C TYR A 130 10.91 8.52 4.68
N PHE A 131 10.84 9.58 5.47
CA PHE A 131 9.60 10.22 5.91
C PHE A 131 9.53 11.64 5.33
N SER A 132 8.45 11.92 4.61
CA SER A 132 8.18 13.20 3.94
C SER A 132 6.75 13.65 4.22
N VAL A 133 6.58 14.89 4.68
CA VAL A 133 5.29 15.53 4.98
C VAL A 133 5.11 16.71 4.04
N PHE A 134 3.95 16.78 3.40
CA PHE A 134 3.58 17.76 2.38
C PHE A 134 2.47 18.66 2.90
N GLY A 135 2.71 19.96 3.03
CA GLY A 135 1.78 20.90 3.64
C GLY A 135 1.77 20.85 5.17
N ALA A 136 0.79 21.54 5.78
CA ALA A 136 0.66 21.67 7.22
C ALA A 136 -0.35 20.64 7.79
N PRO A 137 0.08 19.69 8.64
CA PRO A 137 -0.81 18.68 9.18
C PRO A 137 -1.95 19.27 10.00
N SER A 138 -3.18 18.97 9.58
CA SER A 138 -4.40 19.37 10.28
C SER A 138 -5.56 18.46 9.87
N GLU A 139 -6.52 18.25 10.77
CA GLU A 139 -7.65 17.36 10.51
C GLU A 139 -8.49 17.80 9.30
N LYS A 140 -8.67 19.12 9.13
CA LYS A 140 -9.54 19.72 8.12
C LYS A 140 -8.79 20.45 7.00
N GLY A 141 -7.46 20.37 6.98
CA GLY A 141 -6.67 21.03 5.95
C GLY A 141 -6.41 20.14 4.75
N VAL A 142 -5.53 20.63 3.87
CA VAL A 142 -4.99 19.90 2.73
C VAL A 142 -3.52 19.62 3.00
N TRP A 143 -3.19 18.36 3.25
CA TRP A 143 -1.82 17.93 3.51
C TRP A 143 -1.66 16.45 3.17
N GLY A 144 -0.45 15.92 3.23
CA GLY A 144 -0.21 14.51 3.04
C GLY A 144 1.16 14.10 3.54
N TYR A 145 1.45 12.81 3.49
CA TYR A 145 2.76 12.30 3.80
C TYR A 145 3.06 11.02 3.02
N ARG A 146 4.36 10.75 2.86
CA ARG A 146 4.89 9.53 2.25
C ARG A 146 5.86 8.86 3.21
N VAL A 147 5.77 7.55 3.27
CA VAL A 147 6.81 6.69 3.85
C VAL A 147 7.29 5.73 2.78
N GLU A 148 8.58 5.75 2.47
CA GLU A 148 9.13 4.92 1.41
C GLU A 148 10.54 4.41 1.67
N GLY A 149 10.91 3.35 0.98
CA GLY A 149 12.24 2.76 0.98
C GLY A 149 12.29 1.60 -0.02
N HIS A 150 13.27 0.72 0.10
CA HIS A 150 13.27 -0.51 -0.66
C HIS A 150 12.02 -1.33 -0.27
N HIS A 151 11.22 -1.76 -1.24
CA HIS A 151 10.00 -2.54 -1.05
C HIS A 151 8.85 -1.94 -0.23
N VAL A 152 8.91 -0.69 0.22
CA VAL A 152 7.78 0.00 0.85
C VAL A 152 7.59 1.34 0.16
N SER A 153 6.37 1.64 -0.28
CA SER A 153 6.02 2.99 -0.72
C SER A 153 4.55 3.27 -0.43
N LEU A 154 4.31 4.12 0.56
CA LEU A 154 2.99 4.38 1.13
C LEU A 154 2.68 5.87 1.03
N HIS A 155 1.50 6.21 0.53
CA HIS A 155 1.09 7.58 0.27
C HIS A 155 -0.25 7.87 0.91
N PHE A 156 -0.30 8.98 1.64
CA PHE A 156 -1.52 9.44 2.29
C PHE A 156 -1.77 10.90 1.97
N THR A 157 -2.99 11.23 1.58
CA THR A 157 -3.43 12.61 1.36
C THR A 157 -4.70 12.84 2.19
N VAL A 158 -4.69 13.91 2.97
CA VAL A 158 -5.80 14.36 3.81
C VAL A 158 -6.38 15.64 3.20
N VAL A 159 -7.68 15.64 2.99
CA VAL A 159 -8.44 16.79 2.47
C VAL A 159 -9.76 16.87 3.24
N ASP A 160 -9.99 17.96 3.96
CA ASP A 160 -11.26 18.25 4.64
C ASP A 160 -11.80 17.07 5.49
N GLY A 161 -10.93 16.39 6.25
CA GLY A 161 -11.31 15.25 7.09
C GLY A 161 -11.55 13.92 6.34
N LYS A 162 -11.16 13.85 5.07
CA LYS A 162 -11.12 12.61 4.27
C LYS A 162 -9.68 12.19 4.01
N VAL A 163 -9.45 10.89 3.87
CA VAL A 163 -8.13 10.29 3.62
C VAL A 163 -8.15 9.50 2.32
N ALA A 164 -7.19 9.76 1.44
CA ALA A 164 -6.81 8.89 0.33
C ALA A 164 -5.50 8.18 0.66
N GLY A 165 -5.42 6.88 0.33
CA GLY A 165 -4.31 6.00 0.72
C GLY A 165 -3.75 5.22 -0.48
N SER A 166 -3.58 5.87 -1.63
CA SER A 166 -3.01 5.26 -2.84
C SER A 166 -2.08 6.22 -3.59
N PRO A 167 -1.07 5.71 -4.33
CA PRO A 167 -0.75 4.29 -4.48
C PRO A 167 -0.16 3.68 -3.20
N GLU A 168 -0.46 2.41 -2.95
CA GLU A 168 0.10 1.63 -1.84
C GLU A 168 0.93 0.48 -2.43
N PHE A 169 2.24 0.50 -2.21
CA PHE A 169 3.15 -0.55 -2.65
C PHE A 169 3.79 -1.24 -1.45
N LEU A 170 3.75 -2.57 -1.48
CA LEU A 170 4.45 -3.45 -0.56
C LEU A 170 5.12 -4.57 -1.36
N GLY A 171 6.42 -4.77 -1.13
CA GLY A 171 7.20 -5.86 -1.70
C GLY A 171 7.82 -6.72 -0.61
N SER A 172 8.23 -7.94 -0.95
CA SER A 172 8.95 -8.82 -0.02
C SER A 172 10.09 -9.48 -0.76
N ASN A 173 11.32 -9.13 -0.39
CA ASN A 173 12.53 -9.81 -0.85
C ASN A 173 13.38 -10.20 0.38
N PRO A 174 13.51 -11.51 0.68
CA PRO A 174 12.88 -12.63 -0.02
C PRO A 174 11.36 -12.73 0.24
N ALA A 175 10.63 -13.47 -0.60
CA ALA A 175 9.23 -13.83 -0.38
C ALA A 175 9.07 -14.88 0.73
N LEU A 176 10.03 -15.81 0.79
CA LEU A 176 10.23 -16.82 1.81
C LEU A 176 11.70 -16.77 2.26
N VAL A 177 11.92 -16.54 3.54
CA VAL A 177 13.26 -16.63 4.13
C VAL A 177 13.65 -18.11 4.25
N LEU A 178 14.67 -18.55 3.50
CA LEU A 178 15.07 -19.96 3.41
C LEU A 178 16.03 -20.41 4.52
N GLU A 179 16.79 -19.48 5.11
CA GLU A 179 17.84 -19.76 6.07
C GLU A 179 18.00 -18.67 7.13
N GLY A 180 18.83 -18.94 8.15
CA GLY A 180 19.09 -18.02 9.25
C GLY A 180 17.97 -17.95 10.30
N PRO A 181 18.08 -17.00 11.26
CA PRO A 181 17.17 -16.93 12.43
C PRO A 181 15.70 -16.66 12.11
N ARG A 182 15.41 -16.13 10.91
CA ARG A 182 14.04 -15.82 10.45
C ARG A 182 13.52 -16.81 9.39
N LYS A 183 14.15 -17.98 9.27
CA LYS A 183 13.72 -19.04 8.34
C LYS A 183 12.22 -19.34 8.48
N GLY A 184 11.53 -19.44 7.34
CA GLY A 184 10.09 -19.72 7.26
C GLY A 184 9.21 -18.47 7.23
N MET A 185 9.77 -17.27 7.46
CA MET A 185 9.03 -16.02 7.36
C MET A 185 8.56 -15.77 5.92
N ARG A 186 7.25 -15.50 5.74
CA ARG A 186 6.62 -15.06 4.49
C ARG A 186 5.76 -13.84 4.77
N VAL A 187 6.23 -12.65 4.42
CA VAL A 187 5.57 -11.39 4.83
C VAL A 187 4.26 -11.15 4.10
N LEU A 188 4.24 -11.41 2.79
CA LEU A 188 3.08 -11.24 1.90
C LEU A 188 2.46 -12.59 1.50
N ALA A 189 2.41 -13.53 2.46
CA ALA A 189 1.92 -14.89 2.22
C ALA A 189 0.45 -14.91 1.76
N HIS A 190 -0.39 -14.05 2.33
CA HIS A 190 -1.83 -14.05 2.08
C HIS A 190 -2.14 -13.50 0.68
N GLU A 191 -1.44 -12.47 0.22
CA GLU A 191 -1.54 -11.97 -1.15
C GLU A 191 -1.22 -13.07 -2.18
N GLU A 192 -0.17 -13.87 -1.93
CA GLU A 192 0.19 -15.00 -2.79
C GLU A 192 -0.87 -16.12 -2.74
N ASP A 193 -1.16 -16.58 -1.52
CA ASP A 193 -1.94 -17.80 -1.29
C ASP A 193 -3.42 -17.58 -1.70
N TYR A 194 -3.99 -16.39 -1.45
CA TYR A 194 -5.35 -16.05 -1.88
C TYR A 194 -5.45 -15.82 -3.39
N GLY A 195 -4.47 -15.13 -4.00
CA GLY A 195 -4.42 -14.98 -5.46
C GLY A 195 -4.39 -16.33 -6.17
N ARG A 196 -3.58 -17.26 -5.67
CA ARG A 196 -3.52 -18.63 -6.19
C ARG A 196 -4.80 -19.42 -5.90
N ALA A 197 -5.43 -19.23 -4.74
CA ALA A 197 -6.70 -19.88 -4.43
C ALA A 197 -7.81 -19.50 -5.41
N VAL A 198 -7.88 -18.24 -5.85
CA VAL A 198 -8.79 -17.80 -6.91
C VAL A 198 -8.52 -18.60 -8.19
N LEU A 199 -7.28 -18.59 -8.69
CA LEU A 199 -6.91 -19.32 -9.91
C LEU A 199 -7.24 -20.82 -9.84
N MET A 200 -6.88 -21.46 -8.72
CA MET A 200 -7.08 -22.90 -8.53
C MET A 200 -8.55 -23.29 -8.42
N SER A 201 -9.44 -22.35 -8.06
CA SER A 201 -10.87 -22.58 -8.00
C SER A 201 -11.58 -22.49 -9.36
N LEU A 202 -10.91 -21.97 -10.39
CA LEU A 202 -11.48 -21.79 -11.72
C LEU A 202 -11.60 -23.13 -12.48
N THR A 203 -12.67 -23.26 -13.26
CA THR A 203 -12.84 -24.38 -14.20
C THR A 203 -11.82 -24.30 -15.34
N PRO A 204 -11.57 -25.39 -16.09
CA PRO A 204 -10.69 -25.35 -17.24
C PRO A 204 -11.04 -24.26 -18.26
N ASP A 205 -12.33 -24.03 -18.52
CA ASP A 205 -12.77 -23.00 -19.47
C ASP A 205 -12.60 -21.58 -18.92
N GLN A 206 -12.82 -21.38 -17.62
CA GLN A 206 -12.54 -20.10 -16.98
C GLN A 206 -11.03 -19.80 -16.97
N LYS A 207 -10.17 -20.81 -16.75
CA LYS A 207 -8.71 -20.65 -16.79
C LYS A 207 -8.21 -20.22 -18.16
N LYS A 208 -8.80 -20.72 -19.26
CA LYS A 208 -8.48 -20.26 -20.63
C LYS A 208 -8.68 -18.75 -20.82
N VAL A 209 -9.55 -18.13 -20.03
CA VAL A 209 -9.82 -16.68 -20.08
C VAL A 209 -9.01 -15.93 -19.02
N ALA A 210 -8.89 -16.49 -17.81
CA ALA A 210 -8.16 -15.86 -16.71
C ALA A 210 -6.64 -15.84 -16.93
N ILE A 211 -6.07 -16.90 -17.52
CA ILE A 211 -4.64 -16.98 -17.83
C ILE A 211 -4.42 -16.23 -19.14
N VAL A 212 -3.93 -15.00 -19.03
CA VAL A 212 -3.77 -14.09 -20.18
C VAL A 212 -2.43 -14.26 -20.87
N ASP A 213 -1.44 -14.84 -20.18
CA ASP A 213 -0.13 -15.18 -20.71
C ASP A 213 0.43 -16.41 -19.98
N PRO A 214 0.95 -17.46 -20.67
CA PRO A 214 1.60 -18.59 -20.01
C PRO A 214 2.92 -18.21 -19.32
N THR A 215 3.48 -17.05 -19.62
CA THR A 215 4.72 -16.52 -19.04
C THR A 215 4.40 -15.33 -18.15
N ALA A 216 4.92 -15.33 -16.93
CA ALA A 216 4.77 -14.17 -16.04
C ALA A 216 5.56 -12.97 -16.57
N TYR A 217 5.09 -11.76 -16.24
CA TYR A 217 5.82 -10.53 -16.55
C TYR A 217 7.11 -10.44 -15.71
N LYS A 218 7.97 -9.45 -15.98
CA LYS A 218 9.22 -9.30 -15.21
C LYS A 218 9.03 -8.55 -13.88
N ASP A 219 7.90 -7.86 -13.75
CA ASP A 219 7.52 -7.01 -12.64
C ASP A 219 6.04 -6.61 -12.79
N ILE A 220 5.49 -5.87 -11.83
CA ILE A 220 4.22 -5.16 -11.97
C ILE A 220 4.25 -4.24 -13.20
N LEU A 221 3.14 -4.18 -13.93
CA LEU A 221 3.10 -3.50 -15.22
C LEU A 221 3.00 -1.98 -15.07
N THR A 222 2.35 -1.49 -14.01
CA THR A 222 2.23 -0.04 -13.81
C THR A 222 3.52 0.59 -13.31
N GLY A 223 4.42 -0.20 -12.69
CA GLY A 223 5.69 0.28 -12.13
C GLY A 223 5.52 1.51 -11.22
N PRO A 224 6.58 2.30 -11.01
CA PRO A 224 6.56 3.52 -10.21
C PRO A 224 5.96 4.74 -10.96
N SER A 225 4.99 4.53 -11.84
CA SER A 225 4.38 5.61 -12.62
C SER A 225 3.48 6.50 -11.76
N ARG A 226 3.47 7.81 -12.03
CA ARG A 226 2.53 8.76 -11.40
C ARG A 226 1.07 8.40 -11.70
N VAL A 227 0.78 8.05 -12.95
CA VAL A 227 -0.55 7.65 -13.40
C VAL A 227 -0.48 6.18 -13.75
N ALA A 228 -1.32 5.37 -13.10
CA ALA A 228 -1.48 3.96 -13.46
C ALA A 228 -1.98 3.86 -14.91
N ALA A 229 -1.09 3.49 -15.83
CA ALA A 229 -1.41 3.30 -17.23
C ALA A 229 -1.30 1.81 -17.56
N LEU A 230 -2.45 1.13 -17.65
CA LEU A 230 -2.55 -0.16 -18.32
C LEU A 230 -3.00 0.12 -19.75
N HIS A 231 -2.11 -0.10 -20.72
CA HIS A 231 -2.46 0.05 -22.12
C HIS A 231 -3.25 -1.19 -22.58
N GLY A 232 -4.54 -1.02 -22.93
CA GLY A 232 -5.43 -2.09 -23.42
C GLY A 232 -6.77 -2.17 -22.67
N GLN A 233 -7.66 -3.06 -23.13
CA GLN A 233 -8.90 -3.41 -22.42
C GLN A 233 -8.59 -4.23 -21.16
N PRO A 234 -9.44 -4.21 -20.09
CA PRO A 234 -9.27 -5.14 -18.99
C PRO A 234 -9.26 -6.57 -19.54
N SER A 235 -8.20 -7.31 -19.23
CA SER A 235 -8.05 -8.71 -19.60
C SER A 235 -8.27 -9.61 -18.39
N GLY A 236 -8.59 -10.89 -18.63
CA GLY A 236 -8.89 -11.86 -17.59
C GLY A 236 -10.37 -12.20 -17.47
N LEU A 237 -10.70 -13.02 -16.48
CA LEU A 237 -12.04 -13.50 -16.22
C LEU A 237 -12.87 -12.43 -15.48
N GLU A 238 -13.95 -11.97 -16.10
CA GLU A 238 -14.94 -11.12 -15.45
C GLU A 238 -15.62 -11.85 -14.29
N VAL A 239 -15.82 -11.16 -13.18
CA VAL A 239 -16.43 -11.72 -11.97
C VAL A 239 -17.86 -12.23 -12.20
N SER A 240 -18.61 -11.68 -13.17
CA SER A 240 -19.94 -12.20 -13.54
C SER A 240 -19.92 -13.65 -14.02
N LYS A 241 -18.76 -14.15 -14.44
CA LYS A 241 -18.54 -15.52 -14.90
C LYS A 241 -18.07 -16.47 -13.79
N MET A 242 -17.85 -15.97 -12.58
CA MET A 242 -17.50 -16.78 -11.41
C MET A 242 -18.75 -17.32 -10.72
N ASN A 243 -18.68 -18.53 -10.17
CA ASN A 243 -19.68 -19.02 -9.24
C ASN A 243 -19.49 -18.42 -7.84
N ALA A 244 -20.46 -18.64 -6.93
CA ALA A 244 -20.44 -18.07 -5.59
C ALA A 244 -19.17 -18.42 -4.78
N LYS A 245 -18.62 -19.63 -4.93
CA LYS A 245 -17.40 -20.05 -4.22
C LYS A 245 -16.15 -19.33 -4.76
N GLN A 246 -16.04 -19.21 -6.07
CA GLN A 246 -14.95 -18.49 -6.75
C GLN A 246 -14.99 -17.00 -6.40
N ARG A 247 -16.20 -16.42 -6.40
CA ARG A 247 -16.43 -15.05 -5.98
C ARG A 247 -16.01 -14.81 -4.54
N ALA A 248 -16.37 -15.69 -3.61
CA ALA A 248 -15.99 -15.56 -2.20
C ALA A 248 -14.46 -15.62 -1.99
N LEU A 249 -13.74 -16.41 -2.79
CA LEU A 249 -12.26 -16.43 -2.77
C LEU A 249 -11.67 -15.12 -3.30
N LEU A 250 -12.25 -14.54 -4.35
CA LEU A 250 -11.85 -13.23 -4.85
C LEU A 250 -12.16 -12.12 -3.83
N ASP A 251 -13.31 -12.17 -3.16
CA ASP A 251 -13.65 -11.20 -2.12
C ASP A 251 -12.68 -11.32 -0.93
N THR A 252 -12.27 -12.54 -0.54
CA THR A 252 -11.20 -12.75 0.45
C THR A 252 -9.88 -12.10 0.02
N LEU A 253 -9.50 -12.25 -1.26
CA LEU A 253 -8.33 -11.57 -1.81
C LEU A 253 -8.48 -10.05 -1.77
N LEU A 254 -9.64 -9.49 -2.16
CA LEU A 254 -9.87 -8.04 -2.15
C LEU A 254 -9.83 -7.47 -0.72
N ASP A 255 -10.38 -8.20 0.24
CA ASP A 255 -10.33 -7.84 1.66
C ASP A 255 -8.90 -7.83 2.20
N GLU A 256 -8.00 -8.66 1.68
CA GLU A 256 -6.57 -8.64 2.02
C GLU A 256 -5.97 -7.24 1.87
N TYR A 257 -6.24 -6.63 0.73
CA TYR A 257 -5.76 -5.30 0.38
C TYR A 257 -6.53 -4.19 1.10
N CYS A 258 -7.84 -4.36 1.32
CA CYS A 258 -8.62 -3.39 2.08
C CYS A 258 -8.13 -3.25 3.52
N HIS A 259 -7.70 -4.36 4.14
CA HIS A 259 -7.28 -4.39 5.54
C HIS A 259 -5.84 -3.92 5.79
N ASN A 260 -5.12 -3.37 4.80
CA ASN A 260 -3.80 -2.77 5.04
C ASN A 260 -3.90 -1.35 5.63
N VAL A 261 -5.02 -0.65 5.41
CA VAL A 261 -5.21 0.75 5.81
C VAL A 261 -6.21 0.89 6.98
N PRO A 262 -6.27 2.04 7.66
CA PRO A 262 -7.25 2.31 8.70
C PRO A 262 -8.69 2.14 8.20
N GLU A 263 -9.60 1.81 9.11
CA GLU A 263 -10.97 1.39 8.77
C GLU A 263 -11.72 2.40 7.87
N GLN A 264 -11.51 3.71 8.04
CA GLN A 264 -12.11 4.73 7.16
C GLN A 264 -11.68 4.56 5.69
N ALA A 265 -10.37 4.36 5.45
CA ALA A 265 -9.84 4.14 4.10
C ALA A 265 -10.19 2.73 3.58
N ALA A 266 -10.24 1.73 4.46
CA ALA A 266 -10.67 0.39 4.11
C ALA A 266 -12.14 0.37 3.64
N GLN A 267 -13.02 1.13 4.30
CA GLN A 267 -14.40 1.34 3.87
C GLN A 267 -14.48 2.00 2.49
N ALA A 268 -13.63 2.99 2.21
CA ALA A 268 -13.56 3.62 0.90
C ALA A 268 -13.15 2.60 -0.19
N ARG A 269 -12.13 1.77 0.05
CA ARG A 269 -11.73 0.68 -0.86
C ARG A 269 -12.86 -0.33 -1.07
N ARG A 270 -13.53 -0.77 -0.01
CA ARG A 270 -14.70 -1.66 -0.10
C ARG A 270 -15.85 -1.05 -0.90
N GLU A 271 -16.08 0.25 -0.78
CA GLU A 271 -17.10 0.94 -1.57
C GLU A 271 -16.75 1.00 -3.06
N LEU A 272 -15.47 1.19 -3.42
CA LEU A 272 -15.00 1.08 -4.80
C LEU A 272 -15.26 -0.33 -5.36
N ILE A 273 -14.93 -1.37 -4.60
CA ILE A 273 -15.19 -2.77 -4.95
C ILE A 273 -16.69 -3.02 -5.15
N ARG A 274 -17.52 -2.57 -4.20
CA ARG A 274 -18.98 -2.73 -4.26
C ARG A 274 -19.57 -2.03 -5.49
N LYS A 275 -19.14 -0.80 -5.79
CA LYS A 275 -19.59 -0.02 -6.96
C LYS A 275 -19.13 -0.65 -8.27
N ALA A 276 -17.95 -1.28 -8.31
CA ALA A 276 -17.48 -1.98 -9.50
C ALA A 276 -18.38 -3.16 -9.86
N GLY A 277 -18.97 -3.84 -8.87
CA GLY A 277 -19.94 -4.90 -9.07
C GLY A 277 -19.37 -6.05 -9.91
N ASN A 278 -19.93 -6.26 -11.10
CA ASN A 278 -19.45 -7.28 -12.05
C ASN A 278 -18.29 -6.81 -12.92
N ASN A 279 -18.01 -5.50 -12.99
CA ASN A 279 -16.96 -4.91 -13.83
C ASN A 279 -15.55 -5.12 -13.24
N ILE A 280 -15.36 -6.19 -12.46
CA ILE A 280 -14.08 -6.61 -11.89
C ILE A 280 -13.58 -7.78 -12.73
N HIS A 281 -12.29 -7.76 -13.09
CA HIS A 281 -11.64 -8.80 -13.87
C HIS A 281 -10.45 -9.37 -13.09
N PHE A 282 -10.33 -10.70 -13.06
CA PHE A 282 -9.19 -11.41 -12.51
C PHE A 282 -8.33 -11.98 -13.64
N ALA A 283 -7.07 -11.55 -13.73
CA ALA A 283 -6.10 -12.05 -14.69
C ALA A 283 -4.93 -12.72 -13.98
N TRP A 284 -4.35 -13.73 -14.64
CA TRP A 284 -3.18 -14.46 -14.21
C TRP A 284 -2.18 -14.57 -15.36
N ALA A 285 -0.89 -14.50 -15.05
CA ALA A 285 0.17 -14.83 -15.99
C ALA A 285 1.23 -15.72 -15.31
N GLY A 286 1.77 -16.68 -16.05
CA GLY A 286 2.82 -17.58 -15.56
C GLY A 286 2.31 -18.84 -14.86
N VAL A 287 3.20 -19.42 -14.03
CA VAL A 287 3.05 -20.79 -13.51
C VAL A 287 1.93 -20.88 -12.47
N GLU A 288 0.99 -21.80 -12.69
CA GLU A 288 -0.17 -22.00 -11.81
C GLU A 288 0.22 -22.55 -10.41
N GLN A 289 1.29 -23.34 -10.34
CA GLN A 289 1.75 -24.07 -9.17
C GLN A 289 2.62 -23.17 -8.28
N LYS A 290 2.55 -23.43 -6.96
CA LYS A 290 3.33 -22.70 -5.98
C LYS A 290 4.84 -22.85 -6.23
N GLY A 291 5.59 -21.76 -6.04
CA GLY A 291 7.03 -21.72 -6.24
C GLY A 291 7.48 -21.42 -7.68
N GLY A 292 6.55 -21.29 -8.64
CA GLY A 292 6.87 -20.84 -9.99
C GLY A 292 6.66 -19.33 -10.18
N PRO A 293 7.32 -18.71 -11.18
CA PRO A 293 7.14 -17.29 -11.49
C PRO A 293 5.69 -17.03 -11.93
N HIS A 294 5.06 -16.05 -11.30
CA HIS A 294 3.66 -15.74 -11.56
C HIS A 294 3.33 -14.27 -11.29
N TYR A 295 2.26 -13.83 -11.94
CA TYR A 295 1.65 -12.53 -11.77
C TYR A 295 0.13 -12.70 -11.70
N TYR A 296 -0.54 -11.87 -10.91
CA TYR A 296 -1.98 -11.67 -11.06
C TYR A 296 -2.35 -10.20 -11.01
N ARG A 297 -3.52 -9.92 -11.58
CA ARG A 297 -4.16 -8.62 -11.55
C ARG A 297 -5.63 -8.76 -11.18
N VAL A 298 -6.11 -7.86 -10.32
CA VAL A 298 -7.54 -7.60 -10.13
C VAL A 298 -7.83 -6.18 -10.58
N GLN A 299 -8.64 -6.02 -11.62
CA GLN A 299 -8.86 -4.73 -12.27
C GLN A 299 -10.34 -4.38 -12.34
N ALA A 300 -10.66 -3.14 -11.98
CA ALA A 300 -11.93 -2.49 -12.21
C ALA A 300 -11.71 -1.12 -12.87
N PRO A 301 -12.76 -0.42 -13.33
CA PRO A 301 -12.61 0.94 -13.85
C PRO A 301 -11.97 1.93 -12.88
N THR A 302 -12.17 1.74 -11.57
CA THR A 302 -11.77 2.70 -10.52
C THR A 302 -10.62 2.23 -9.63
N PHE A 303 -10.19 0.96 -9.71
CA PHE A 303 -9.05 0.47 -8.93
C PHE A 303 -8.31 -0.65 -9.66
N LEU A 304 -7.06 -0.84 -9.26
CA LEU A 304 -6.18 -1.87 -9.78
C LEU A 304 -5.35 -2.46 -8.64
N ILE A 305 -5.28 -3.78 -8.63
CA ILE A 305 -4.34 -4.55 -7.84
C ILE A 305 -3.41 -5.27 -8.82
N GLU A 306 -2.10 -5.16 -8.60
CA GLU A 306 -1.11 -6.03 -9.24
C GLU A 306 -0.29 -6.75 -8.19
N TYR A 307 0.07 -7.99 -8.51
CA TYR A 307 0.99 -8.80 -7.74
C TYR A 307 1.92 -9.51 -8.72
N ASP A 308 3.21 -9.40 -8.49
CA ASP A 308 4.27 -10.09 -9.21
C ASP A 308 5.14 -10.87 -8.23
N ASN A 309 5.52 -12.09 -8.60
CA ASN A 309 6.59 -12.82 -7.94
C ASN A 309 7.35 -13.65 -8.97
N THR A 310 8.33 -13.02 -9.61
CA THR A 310 9.05 -13.61 -10.75
C THR A 310 10.57 -13.56 -10.60
N GLN A 311 11.07 -12.55 -9.90
CA GLN A 311 12.50 -12.37 -9.64
C GLN A 311 12.99 -13.37 -8.58
N ASN A 312 14.31 -13.61 -8.56
CA ASN A 312 15.00 -14.47 -7.59
C ASN A 312 14.33 -15.85 -7.43
N GLU A 313 14.06 -16.53 -8.55
CA GLU A 313 13.41 -17.85 -8.57
C GLU A 313 11.99 -17.83 -7.94
N ALA A 314 11.21 -16.79 -8.28
CA ALA A 314 9.89 -16.55 -7.67
C ALA A 314 9.96 -16.42 -6.14
N ASN A 315 10.97 -15.69 -5.66
CA ASN A 315 11.18 -15.40 -4.25
C ASN A 315 11.33 -13.90 -3.98
N HIS A 316 10.69 -13.06 -4.77
CA HIS A 316 10.74 -11.60 -4.66
C HIS A 316 9.41 -11.03 -5.12
N ILE A 317 8.58 -10.65 -4.16
CA ILE A 317 7.21 -10.17 -4.38
C ILE A 317 7.22 -8.67 -4.59
N HIS A 318 6.46 -8.19 -5.57
CA HIS A 318 5.98 -6.82 -5.68
C HIS A 318 4.46 -6.80 -5.72
N SER A 319 3.83 -5.97 -4.90
CA SER A 319 2.38 -5.86 -4.83
C SER A 319 1.97 -4.39 -4.70
N VAL A 320 0.95 -4.00 -5.45
CA VAL A 320 0.47 -2.62 -5.47
C VAL A 320 -1.05 -2.52 -5.55
N TRP A 321 -1.61 -1.61 -4.74
CA TRP A 321 -2.97 -1.10 -4.87
C TRP A 321 -2.93 0.31 -5.47
N ARG A 322 -3.74 0.54 -6.52
CA ARG A 322 -3.90 1.82 -7.20
C ARG A 322 -5.39 2.18 -7.26
N GLU A 323 -5.69 3.48 -7.10
CA GLU A 323 -7.02 4.01 -7.43
C GLU A 323 -6.95 4.68 -8.81
N MET A 324 -7.58 4.07 -9.80
CA MET A 324 -7.45 4.48 -11.21
C MET A 324 -8.06 5.88 -11.40
N GLY A 325 -7.21 6.86 -11.73
CA GLY A 325 -7.61 8.27 -11.86
C GLY A 325 -7.73 9.04 -10.54
N ASN A 326 -7.55 8.37 -9.39
CA ASN A 326 -7.66 8.96 -8.05
C ASN A 326 -6.45 8.68 -7.12
N ASP A 327 -5.37 8.09 -7.64
CA ASP A 327 -4.10 8.10 -6.91
C ASP A 327 -3.75 9.52 -6.43
N TRP A 328 -3.04 9.62 -5.30
CA TRP A 328 -2.65 10.90 -4.69
C TRP A 328 -3.83 11.74 -4.15
N GLY A 329 -5.03 11.16 -4.05
CA GLY A 329 -6.24 11.84 -3.59
C GLY A 329 -6.73 12.92 -4.56
N GLU A 330 -6.48 12.76 -5.87
CA GLU A 330 -6.83 13.74 -6.90
C GLU A 330 -8.33 14.09 -6.90
N ASP A 331 -9.24 13.14 -6.64
CA ASP A 331 -10.69 13.43 -6.57
C ASP A 331 -11.07 14.21 -5.31
N LEU A 332 -10.47 13.87 -4.16
CA LEU A 332 -10.65 14.68 -2.95
C LEU A 332 -10.22 16.13 -3.17
N LEU A 333 -9.10 16.32 -3.88
CA LEU A 333 -8.61 17.65 -4.25
C LEU A 333 -9.56 18.37 -5.21
N LYS A 334 -10.06 17.68 -6.26
CA LYS A 334 -11.04 18.25 -7.19
C LYS A 334 -12.31 18.70 -6.46
N GLU A 335 -12.85 17.86 -5.57
CA GLU A 335 -14.02 18.17 -4.74
C GLU A 335 -13.78 19.43 -3.89
N HIS A 336 -12.63 19.50 -3.19
CA HIS A 336 -12.25 20.65 -2.36
C HIS A 336 -12.14 21.95 -3.16
N TYR A 337 -11.49 21.93 -4.33
CA TYR A 337 -11.38 23.11 -5.17
C TYR A 337 -12.74 23.54 -5.73
N ALA A 338 -13.60 22.61 -6.15
CA ALA A 338 -14.96 22.94 -6.59
C ALA A 338 -15.76 23.61 -5.46
N ALA A 339 -15.76 23.05 -4.26
CA ALA A 339 -16.49 23.60 -3.11
C ALA A 339 -15.98 25.00 -2.70
N SER A 340 -14.66 25.23 -2.72
CA SER A 340 -14.05 26.52 -2.37
C SER A 340 -14.24 27.61 -3.44
N HIS A 341 -14.41 27.23 -4.70
CA HIS A 341 -14.75 28.17 -5.79
C HIS A 341 -16.25 28.51 -5.86
N HIS A 342 -17.13 27.64 -5.35
CA HIS A 342 -18.56 27.95 -5.21
C HIS A 342 -18.91 28.79 -3.98
N ALA A 343 -18.00 28.92 -3.02
CA ALA A 343 -18.16 29.72 -1.81
C ALA A 343 -17.66 31.17 -1.94
N ARG A 344 -17.41 31.66 -3.17
CA ARG A 344 -16.92 33.02 -3.45
C ARG A 344 -17.95 33.86 -4.19
#